data_AF-A0A7K4FUE1-F1
#
_entry.id   AF-A0A7K4FUE1-F1
#
_cell.length_a   1.000
_cell.length_b   1.000
_cell.length_c   1.000
_cell.angle_alpha   90.00
_cell.angle_beta   90.00
_cell.angle_gamma   90.00
#
_symmetry.space_group_name_H-M   'P 1'
#
loop_
_entity.id
_entity.type
_entity.pdbx_description
1 polymer ?
#
loop_
_entity_poly.entity_id
_entity_poly.type
_entity_poly.pdbx_seq_one_letter_code
_entity_poly.pdbx_strand_id
1 'polypeptide(L)'
;YNSINISEIINNPVIIDFSKIPTLEIRYILIDTILRSILSYMYVSGQSKLRKMIVIDEAHFVLSKESGLQLMEKLFAEGRKFGFGFILISQTSEYVKKLIPNSAYIFVLNMIEPGELEYISKLLGGSDMDIYKAIYNSLLRLPKGLIITRDILQDEIVLVRSS
;
A
#
# COMPACT_ATOMS: atom_id res chain seq x y z
N TYR A 1 -30.68 -7.67 8.64
CA TYR A 1 -29.71 -6.73 8.03
C TYR A 1 -28.52 -6.65 8.96
N ASN A 2 -27.42 -7.37 8.66
CA ASN A 2 -26.20 -7.26 9.45
C ASN A 2 -25.49 -5.97 9.04
N SER A 3 -25.59 -4.93 9.87
CA SER A 3 -24.71 -3.79 9.78
C SER A 3 -23.29 -4.24 10.10
N ILE A 4 -22.32 -3.85 9.27
CA ILE A 4 -20.91 -4.07 9.55
C ILE A 4 -20.52 -3.12 10.67
N ASN A 5 -20.17 -3.64 11.85
CA ASN A 5 -19.67 -2.83 12.96
C ASN A 5 -18.19 -2.52 12.73
N ILE A 6 -17.87 -1.25 12.52
CA ILE A 6 -16.47 -0.81 12.31
C ILE A 6 -15.57 -1.23 13.48
N SER A 7 -16.09 -1.24 14.70
CA SER A 7 -15.33 -1.64 15.89
C SER A 7 -14.91 -3.10 15.84
N GLU A 8 -15.74 -3.99 15.25
CA GLU A 8 -15.38 -5.40 15.07
C GLU A 8 -14.26 -5.56 14.04
N ILE A 9 -14.31 -4.80 12.94
CA ILE A 9 -13.24 -4.76 11.93
C ILE A 9 -11.93 -4.28 12.55
N ILE A 10 -11.97 -3.23 13.37
CA ILE A 10 -10.76 -2.68 13.98
C ILE A 10 -10.18 -3.66 15.01
N ASN A 11 -11.01 -4.25 15.87
CA ASN A 11 -10.53 -5.03 17.02
C ASN A 11 -10.17 -6.48 16.69
N ASN A 12 -10.62 -7.04 15.56
CA ASN A 12 -10.37 -8.44 15.19
C ASN A 12 -9.64 -8.57 13.85
N PRO A 13 -8.79 -9.58 13.64
CA PRO A 13 -8.33 -9.92 12.29
C PRO A 13 -9.54 -10.26 11.41
N VAL A 14 -9.76 -9.46 10.37
CA VAL A 14 -10.90 -9.61 9.47
C VAL A 14 -10.39 -9.59 8.03
N ILE A 15 -10.86 -10.54 7.23
CA ILE A 15 -10.68 -10.54 5.77
C ILE A 15 -12.03 -10.14 5.17
N ILE A 16 -12.04 -9.06 4.40
CA ILE A 16 -13.22 -8.63 3.66
C ILE A 16 -13.02 -9.01 2.19
N ASP A 17 -13.75 -10.03 1.75
CA ASP A 17 -13.67 -10.55 0.39
C ASP A 17 -14.71 -9.87 -0.53
N PHE A 18 -14.22 -9.12 -1.52
CA PHE A 18 -15.06 -8.45 -2.52
C PHE A 18 -15.19 -9.21 -3.85
N SER A 19 -14.65 -10.43 -3.95
CA SER A 19 -14.64 -11.23 -5.19
C SER A 19 -16.04 -11.52 -5.72
N LYS A 20 -17.03 -11.66 -4.83
CA LYS A 20 -18.44 -11.94 -5.16
C LYS A 20 -19.26 -10.71 -5.51
N ILE A 21 -18.70 -9.51 -5.42
CA ILE A 21 -19.39 -8.27 -5.79
C ILE A 21 -19.36 -8.12 -7.31
N PRO A 22 -20.53 -8.05 -7.98
CA PRO A 22 -20.64 -8.24 -9.42
C PRO A 22 -20.11 -7.08 -10.26
N THR A 23 -20.15 -5.85 -9.72
CA THR A 23 -19.71 -4.66 -10.46
C THR A 23 -18.57 -3.95 -9.74
N LEU A 24 -17.67 -3.36 -10.52
CA LEU A 24 -16.53 -2.61 -10.00
C LEU A 24 -16.98 -1.35 -9.26
N GLU A 25 -18.08 -0.74 -9.68
CA GLU A 25 -18.66 0.45 -9.06
C GLU A 25 -19.17 0.14 -7.65
N ILE A 26 -19.92 -0.95 -7.48
CA ILE A 26 -20.41 -1.36 -6.15
C ILE A 26 -19.23 -1.74 -5.27
N ARG A 27 -18.26 -2.47 -5.82
CA ARG A 27 -17.03 -2.83 -5.10
C ARG A 27 -16.30 -1.58 -4.60
N TYR A 28 -16.13 -0.57 -5.46
CA TYR A 28 -15.53 0.69 -5.10
C TYR A 28 -16.31 1.41 -3.99
N ILE A 29 -17.64 1.55 -4.13
CA ILE A 29 -18.49 2.21 -3.13
C ILE A 29 -18.35 1.55 -1.76
N LEU A 30 -18.34 0.21 -1.71
CA LEU A 30 -18.18 -0.52 -0.46
C LEU A 30 -16.80 -0.29 0.17
N ILE A 31 -15.72 -0.37 -0.62
CA ILE A 31 -14.36 -0.14 -0.13
C ILE A 31 -14.20 1.31 0.36
N ASP A 32 -14.62 2.29 -0.43
CA ASP A 32 -14.57 3.72 -0.07
C ASP A 32 -15.37 4.00 1.22
N THR A 33 -16.55 3.39 1.37
CA THR A 33 -17.37 3.52 2.59
C THR A 33 -16.65 2.96 3.83
N ILE A 34 -15.99 1.81 3.69
CA ILE A 34 -15.21 1.21 4.79
C ILE A 34 -14.02 2.10 5.14
N LEU A 35 -13.26 2.58 4.15
CA LEU A 35 -12.11 3.45 4.36
C LEU A 35 -12.50 4.79 5.02
N ARG A 36 -13.62 5.39 4.62
CA ARG A 36 -14.17 6.59 5.29
C ARG A 36 -14.60 6.30 6.72
N SER A 37 -15.18 5.13 6.95
CA SER A 37 -15.56 4.69 8.30
C SER A 37 -14.34 4.51 9.19
N ILE A 38 -13.23 3.98 8.65
CA ILE A 38 -11.93 3.91 9.34
C ILE A 38 -11.41 5.30 9.66
N LEU A 39 -11.40 6.22 8.69
CA LEU A 39 -10.98 7.62 8.91
C LEU A 39 -11.82 8.29 10.00
N SER A 40 -13.13 8.11 9.97
CA SER A 40 -14.03 8.63 11.00
C SER A 40 -13.73 8.04 12.38
N TYR A 41 -13.49 6.72 12.45
CA TYR A 41 -13.10 6.05 13.68
C TYR A 41 -11.75 6.57 14.21
N MET A 42 -10.77 6.86 13.35
CA MET A 42 -9.49 7.47 13.76
C MET A 42 -9.73 8.78 14.51
N TYR A 43 -10.61 9.66 13.99
CA TYR A 43 -10.91 10.94 14.63
C TYR A 43 -11.65 10.80 15.95
N VAL A 44 -12.58 9.86 16.06
CA VAL A 44 -13.35 9.64 17.30
C VAL A 44 -12.51 8.95 18.38
N SER A 45 -11.69 7.97 18.00
CA SER A 45 -10.92 7.15 18.95
C SER A 45 -9.65 7.84 19.48
N GLY A 46 -9.19 8.89 18.82
CA GLY A 46 -8.03 9.67 19.22
C GLY A 46 -6.69 8.94 19.04
N GLN A 47 -5.61 9.64 19.40
CA GLN A 47 -4.25 9.17 19.18
C GLN A 47 -3.96 7.84 19.89
N SER A 48 -3.07 7.04 19.32
CA SER A 48 -2.69 5.76 19.92
C SER A 48 -1.36 5.25 19.38
N LYS A 49 -0.83 4.22 20.04
CA LYS A 49 0.18 3.32 19.46
C LYS A 49 -0.49 2.50 18.34
N LEU A 50 0.19 1.48 17.81
CA LEU A 50 -0.40 0.60 16.81
C LEU A 50 -1.72 -0.02 17.30
N ARG A 51 -2.81 0.30 16.61
CA ARG A 51 -4.15 -0.27 16.76
C ARG A 51 -4.42 -1.32 15.69
N LYS A 52 -4.11 -1.00 14.43
CA LYS A 52 -4.48 -1.84 13.30
C LYS A 52 -3.54 -1.67 12.12
N MET A 53 -3.20 -2.79 11.49
CA MET A 53 -2.65 -2.82 10.14
C MET A 53 -3.78 -3.10 9.16
N ILE A 54 -3.91 -2.28 8.12
CA ILE A 54 -4.89 -2.42 7.06
C ILE A 54 -4.13 -2.77 5.79
N VAL A 55 -4.47 -3.90 5.18
CA VAL A 55 -3.89 -4.35 3.92
C VAL A 55 -4.96 -4.20 2.85
N ILE A 56 -4.64 -3.46 1.79
CA ILE A 56 -5.51 -3.29 0.63
C ILE A 56 -4.83 -3.99 -0.54
N ASP A 57 -5.38 -5.15 -0.89
CA ASP A 57 -5.02 -5.82 -2.14
C ASP A 57 -5.71 -5.14 -3.32
N GLU A 58 -5.07 -5.19 -4.48
CA GLU A 58 -5.52 -4.51 -5.70
C GLU A 58 -5.87 -3.03 -5.49
N ALA A 59 -4.97 -2.30 -4.84
CA ALA A 59 -5.18 -0.90 -4.43
C ALA A 59 -5.55 0.04 -5.60
N HIS A 60 -5.23 -0.33 -6.84
CA HIS A 60 -5.60 0.39 -8.06
C HIS A 60 -7.12 0.64 -8.16
N PHE A 61 -7.97 -0.25 -7.63
CA PHE A 61 -9.43 -0.07 -7.62
C PHE A 61 -9.87 1.19 -6.87
N VAL A 62 -9.16 1.56 -5.80
CA VAL A 62 -9.43 2.77 -5.02
C VAL A 62 -8.67 3.95 -5.59
N LEU A 63 -7.39 3.77 -5.90
CA LEU A 63 -6.47 4.83 -6.27
C LEU A 63 -6.70 5.41 -7.68
N SER A 64 -7.35 4.65 -8.57
CA SER A 64 -7.75 5.13 -9.90
C SER A 64 -8.87 6.17 -9.86
N LYS A 65 -9.56 6.33 -8.72
CA LYS A 65 -10.59 7.36 -8.51
C LYS A 65 -9.99 8.51 -7.71
N GLU A 66 -10.22 9.75 -8.16
CA GLU A 66 -9.69 10.95 -7.50
C GLU A 66 -10.09 11.03 -6.01
N SER A 67 -11.35 10.77 -5.70
CA SER A 67 -11.85 10.80 -4.32
C SER A 67 -11.25 9.69 -3.44
N GLY A 68 -10.99 8.51 -4.02
CA GLY A 68 -10.30 7.42 -3.36
C GLY A 68 -8.83 7.74 -3.09
N LEU A 69 -8.14 8.33 -4.07
CA LEU A 69 -6.75 8.78 -3.93
C LEU A 69 -6.59 9.82 -2.81
N GLN A 70 -7.43 10.85 -2.78
CA GLN A 70 -7.42 11.88 -1.73
C GLN A 70 -7.68 11.27 -0.34
N LEU A 71 -8.60 10.31 -0.26
CA LEU A 71 -8.89 9.58 0.98
C LEU A 71 -7.65 8.79 1.45
N MET A 72 -6.99 8.08 0.53
CA MET A 72 -5.79 7.31 0.84
C MET A 72 -4.61 8.18 1.23
N GLU A 73 -4.38 9.32 0.57
CA GLU A 73 -3.35 10.29 0.96
C GLU A 73 -3.55 10.75 2.41
N LYS A 74 -4.79 11.04 2.79
CA LYS A 74 -5.15 11.46 4.14
C LYS A 74 -4.96 10.34 5.17
N LEU A 75 -5.39 9.12 4.84
CA LEU A 75 -5.18 7.94 5.67
C LEU A 75 -3.69 7.65 5.90
N PHE A 76 -2.86 7.79 4.87
CA PHE A 76 -1.40 7.59 4.98
C PHE A 76 -0.73 8.68 5.82
N ALA A 77 -1.07 9.95 5.57
CA ALA A 77 -0.48 11.08 6.28
C ALA A 77 -0.85 11.10 7.77
N GLU A 78 -2.11 10.77 8.09
CA GLU A 78 -2.63 10.89 9.45
C GLU A 78 -2.64 9.55 10.21
N GLY A 79 -2.68 8.42 9.51
CA GLY A 79 -2.83 7.06 10.07
C GLY A 79 -1.91 6.77 11.24
N ARG A 80 -0.62 7.11 11.09
CA ARG A 80 0.42 6.90 12.10
C ARG A 80 0.09 7.56 13.44
N LYS A 81 -0.50 8.76 13.44
CA LYS A 81 -0.89 9.50 14.65
C LYS A 81 -1.97 8.77 15.44
N PHE A 82 -2.84 8.04 14.75
CA PHE A 82 -4.00 7.35 15.33
C PHE A 82 -3.76 5.85 15.55
N GLY A 83 -2.57 5.34 15.20
CA GLY A 83 -2.24 3.93 15.35
C GLY A 83 -2.60 3.04 14.17
N PHE A 84 -2.84 3.60 13.00
CA PHE A 84 -3.21 2.85 11.80
C PHE A 84 -2.04 2.78 10.82
N GLY A 85 -1.61 1.55 10.53
CA GLY A 85 -0.65 1.26 9.46
C GLY A 85 -1.39 0.79 8.21
N PHE A 86 -0.83 1.11 7.04
CA PHE A 86 -1.39 0.74 5.75
C PHE A 86 -0.35 0.01 4.90
N ILE A 87 -0.78 -1.08 4.27
CA ILE A 87 -0.02 -1.80 3.24
C ILE A 87 -0.89 -1.80 1.98
N LEU A 88 -0.34 -1.30 0.88
CA LEU A 88 -1.00 -1.30 -0.42
C LEU A 88 -0.28 -2.24 -1.35
N ILE A 89 -1.04 -3.08 -2.03
CA ILE A 89 -0.52 -4.01 -3.03
C ILE A 89 -1.07 -3.55 -4.38
N SER A 90 -0.16 -3.30 -5.32
CA SER A 90 -0.48 -2.87 -6.67
C SER A 90 0.49 -3.52 -7.66
N GLN A 91 -0.01 -3.86 -8.84
CA GLN A 91 0.79 -4.46 -9.92
C GLN A 91 1.61 -3.43 -10.71
N THR A 92 1.22 -2.15 -10.63
CA THR A 92 1.94 -1.01 -11.24
C THR A 92 2.19 0.07 -10.18
N SER A 93 3.33 0.73 -10.29
CA SER A 93 3.68 1.86 -9.44
C SER A 93 2.82 3.09 -9.70
N GLU A 94 2.24 3.26 -10.90
CA GLU A 94 1.52 4.46 -11.33
C GLU A 94 0.48 4.93 -10.31
N TYR A 95 -0.33 4.01 -9.79
CA TYR A 95 -1.38 4.33 -8.83
C TYR A 95 -0.87 4.73 -7.45
N VAL A 96 0.29 4.22 -7.04
CA VAL A 96 0.83 4.43 -5.69
C VAL A 96 1.84 5.57 -5.62
N LYS A 97 2.26 6.16 -6.75
CA LYS A 97 3.33 7.18 -6.80
C LYS A 97 3.15 8.33 -5.81
N LYS A 98 1.92 8.83 -5.65
CA LYS A 98 1.63 9.94 -4.73
C LYS A 98 1.68 9.58 -3.25
N LEU A 99 1.56 8.28 -2.93
CA LEU A 99 1.57 7.79 -1.56
C LEU A 99 2.98 7.43 -1.07
N ILE A 100 3.91 7.18 -2.00
CA ILE A 100 5.30 6.83 -1.69
C ILE A 100 5.97 7.79 -0.71
N PRO A 101 5.87 9.13 -0.84
CA PRO A 101 6.51 10.05 0.11
C PRO A 101 6.01 9.91 1.56
N ASN A 102 4.79 9.39 1.76
CA ASN A 102 4.20 9.13 3.07
C ASN A 102 4.34 7.67 3.51
N SER A 103 5.07 6.85 2.74
CA SER A 103 5.35 5.45 3.07
C SER A 103 6.70 5.34 3.79
N ALA A 104 6.81 4.41 4.74
CA ALA A 104 8.09 4.12 5.40
C ALA A 104 8.91 3.09 4.62
N TYR A 105 8.23 2.13 4.01
CA TYR A 105 8.84 0.99 3.32
C TYR A 105 8.24 0.81 1.94
N ILE A 106 9.07 0.43 0.98
CA ILE A 106 8.66 0.01 -0.35
C ILE A 106 9.15 -1.41 -0.57
N PHE A 107 8.24 -2.32 -0.88
CA PHE A 107 8.54 -3.70 -1.21
C PHE A 107 8.31 -3.93 -2.70
N VAL A 108 9.34 -4.38 -3.40
CA VAL A 108 9.31 -4.62 -4.84
C VAL A 108 9.59 -6.09 -5.10
N LEU A 109 8.62 -6.73 -5.75
CA LEU A 109 8.73 -8.11 -6.22
C LEU A 109 9.25 -8.11 -7.67
N ASN A 110 9.29 -9.28 -8.30
CA ASN A 110 9.70 -9.40 -9.69
C ASN A 110 8.94 -8.42 -10.61
N MET A 111 9.68 -7.73 -11.47
CA MET A 111 9.14 -6.82 -12.46
C MET A 111 9.81 -7.03 -13.82
N ILE A 112 9.00 -6.98 -14.88
CA ILE A 112 9.44 -7.23 -16.26
C ILE A 112 9.12 -6.09 -17.21
N GLU A 113 8.18 -5.21 -16.86
CA GLU A 113 7.77 -4.10 -17.71
C GLU A 113 8.86 -3.01 -17.69
N PRO A 114 9.44 -2.63 -18.85
CA PRO A 114 10.62 -1.76 -18.88
C PRO A 114 10.42 -0.39 -18.25
N GLY A 115 9.26 0.25 -18.42
CA GLY A 115 9.00 1.58 -17.88
C GLY A 115 8.92 1.61 -16.35
N GLU A 116 8.26 0.61 -15.79
CA GLU A 116 8.16 0.39 -14.36
C GLU A 116 9.51 -0.03 -13.76
N LEU A 117 10.26 -0.89 -14.43
CA LEU A 117 11.62 -1.24 -14.03
C LEU A 117 12.53 -0.02 -13.92
N GLU A 118 12.49 0.86 -14.92
CA GLU A 118 13.26 2.10 -14.90
C GLU A 118 12.82 3.01 -13.75
N TYR A 119 11.51 3.21 -13.59
CA TYR A 119 10.95 4.04 -12.52
C TYR A 119 11.33 3.51 -11.13
N ILE A 120 11.08 2.23 -10.87
CA ILE A 120 11.33 1.60 -9.58
C ILE A 120 12.84 1.54 -9.28
N SER A 121 13.67 1.25 -10.27
CA SER A 121 15.12 1.22 -10.06
C SER A 121 15.66 2.60 -9.70
N LYS A 122 15.14 3.68 -10.30
CA LYS A 122 15.48 5.06 -9.89
C LYS A 122 14.93 5.40 -8.51
N LEU A 123 13.69 4.99 -8.24
CA LEU A 123 13.05 5.20 -6.95
C LEU A 123 13.82 4.53 -5.80
N LEU A 124 14.39 3.34 -6.03
CA LEU A 124 15.14 2.61 -5.01
C LEU A 124 16.63 2.98 -5.00
N GLY A 125 17.26 3.19 -6.15
CA GLY A 125 18.71 3.50 -6.25
C GLY A 125 19.05 4.98 -6.10
N GLY A 126 18.06 5.87 -6.16
CA GLY A 126 18.29 7.31 -6.10
C GLY A 126 19.16 7.80 -7.27
N SER A 127 20.14 8.65 -6.96
CA SER A 127 21.10 9.20 -7.94
C SER A 127 22.31 8.32 -8.20
N ASP A 128 22.48 7.22 -7.46
CA ASP A 128 23.61 6.32 -7.63
C ASP A 128 23.38 5.38 -8.83
N MET A 129 24.19 5.57 -9.88
CA MET A 129 24.07 4.83 -11.14
C MET A 129 24.46 3.36 -11.01
N ASP A 130 25.33 3.01 -10.07
CA ASP A 130 25.77 1.63 -9.87
C ASP A 130 24.72 0.86 -9.07
N ILE A 131 24.16 1.47 -8.04
CA ILE A 131 23.01 0.92 -7.30
C ILE A 131 21.80 0.79 -8.23
N TYR A 132 21.49 1.82 -9.02
CA TYR A 132 20.42 1.78 -10.02
C TYR A 132 20.57 0.56 -10.96
N LYS A 133 21.76 0.38 -11.56
CA LYS A 133 22.02 -0.76 -12.46
C LYS A 133 21.92 -2.10 -11.74
N ALA A 134 22.40 -2.19 -10.51
CA ALA A 134 22.31 -3.40 -9.70
C ALA A 134 20.85 -3.80 -9.43
N ILE A 135 20.01 -2.84 -9.06
CA ILE A 135 18.58 -3.06 -8.82
C ILE A 135 17.87 -3.44 -10.12
N TYR A 136 18.10 -2.70 -11.21
CA TYR A 136 17.48 -2.95 -12.51
C TYR A 136 17.73 -4.39 -12.99
N ASN A 137 18.99 -4.82 -12.96
CA ASN A 137 19.39 -6.17 -13.35
C ASN A 137 18.84 -7.24 -12.40
N SER A 138 18.72 -6.93 -11.10
CA SER A 138 18.20 -7.85 -10.09
C SER A 138 16.69 -8.06 -10.25
N LEU A 139 15.91 -6.99 -10.44
CA LEU A 139 14.45 -7.05 -10.58
C LEU A 139 14.02 -7.90 -11.79
N LEU A 140 14.71 -7.76 -12.93
CA LEU A 140 14.48 -8.54 -14.14
C LEU A 140 14.55 -10.05 -13.92
N ARG A 141 15.38 -10.48 -12.98
CA ARG A 141 15.67 -11.91 -12.73
C ARG A 141 15.26 -12.34 -11.34
N LEU A 142 14.53 -11.49 -10.60
CA LEU A 142 14.23 -11.72 -9.20
C LEU A 142 13.39 -12.99 -9.08
N PRO A 143 13.90 -14.05 -8.43
CA PRO A 143 13.15 -15.28 -8.23
C PRO A 143 11.88 -15.05 -7.42
N LYS A 144 10.87 -15.90 -7.63
CA LYS A 144 9.67 -15.91 -6.79
C LYS A 144 10.06 -16.06 -5.31
N GLY A 145 9.43 -15.27 -4.46
CA GLY A 145 9.71 -15.25 -3.02
C GLY A 145 10.91 -14.39 -2.60
N LEU A 146 11.62 -13.74 -3.53
CA LEU A 146 12.58 -12.68 -3.20
C LEU A 146 11.95 -11.30 -3.37
N ILE A 147 12.32 -10.38 -2.49
CA ILE A 147 11.79 -9.02 -2.40
C ILE A 147 12.97 -8.06 -2.25
N ILE A 148 13.02 -7.01 -3.07
CA ILE A 148 13.90 -5.87 -2.83
C ILE A 148 13.10 -4.85 -2.03
N THR A 149 13.62 -4.42 -0.89
CA THR A 149 12.99 -3.39 -0.06
C THR A 149 13.91 -2.22 0.15
N ARG A 150 13.34 -1.01 0.26
CA ARG A 150 14.04 0.18 0.75
C ARG A 150 13.30 0.74 1.95
N ASP A 151 14.03 0.97 3.04
CA ASP A 151 13.56 1.83 4.14
C ASP A 151 13.83 3.28 3.72
N ILE A 152 12.77 4.03 3.42
CA ILE A 152 12.90 5.42 2.97
C ILE A 152 13.45 6.31 4.10
N LEU A 153 13.21 5.94 5.36
CA LEU A 153 13.64 6.72 6.52
C LEU A 153 15.13 6.51 6.85
N GLN A 154 15.66 5.32 6.56
CA GLN A 154 17.05 4.95 6.87
C GLN A 154 17.97 4.94 5.64
N ASP A 155 17.40 5.08 4.46
CA ASP A 155 18.11 5.01 3.18
C ASP A 155 18.86 3.68 2.95
N GLU A 156 18.32 2.59 3.49
CA GLU A 156 18.90 1.25 3.37
C GLU A 156 18.13 0.40 2.38
N ILE A 157 18.86 -0.34 1.54
CA ILE A 157 18.30 -1.30 0.56
C ILE A 157 18.63 -2.71 1.03
N VAL A 158 17.61 -3.54 1.17
CA VAL A 158 17.74 -4.91 1.67
C VAL A 158 17.10 -5.90 0.68
N LEU A 159 17.78 -7.02 0.43
CA LEU A 159 17.21 -8.16 -0.28
C LEU A 159 16.66 -9.17 0.75
N VAL A 160 15.36 -9.41 0.71
CA VAL A 160 14.66 -10.27 1.67
C VAL A 160 14.10 -11.49 0.96
N ARG A 161 14.15 -12.65 1.63
CA ARG A 161 13.49 -13.88 1.19
C ARG A 161 12.24 -14.12 2.02
N SER A 162 11.09 -14.24 1.35
CA SER A 162 9.86 -14.77 1.92
C SER A 162 10.12 -16.23 2.30
N SER A 163 10.01 -16.52 3.60
CA SER A 163 10.06 -17.89 4.13
C SER A 163 8.70 -18.58 4.02
#